data_AF-A0A9P8V1Z8-F1
#
_entry.id   AF-A0A9P8V1Z8-F1
#
_cell.length_a   1.000
_cell.length_b   1.000
_cell.length_c   1.000
_cell.angle_alpha   90.00
_cell.angle_beta   90.00
_cell.angle_gamma   90.00
#
_symmetry.space_group_name_H-M   'P 1'
#
loop_
_entity.id
_entity.type
_entity.pdbx_description
1 polymer ?
#
loop_
_entity_poly.entity_id
_entity_poly.type
_entity_poly.pdbx_seq_one_letter_code
_entity_poly.pdbx_strand_id
1 'polypeptide(L)'
;MASSSSGLGSLPPEILGHILQQCDSAEDIKAMICTCRFVHRTWEILSSSIIIAYGRTNIPCFDLALMAIRATALVHEAEKRCAVPPAIDPDTITVAARAPSPAEFSTVRDMYHFGSCARAKYFDHPRPGLTPFTHLRWNVAR
;
A
#
# COMPACT_ATOMS: atom_id res chain seq x y z
N MET A 1 20.60 8.42 -39.91
CA MET A 1 20.77 8.85 -38.51
C MET A 1 19.74 8.08 -37.69
N ALA A 2 20.16 7.04 -36.96
CA ALA A 2 19.27 6.32 -36.07
C ALA A 2 19.04 7.20 -34.83
N SER A 3 17.81 7.66 -34.63
CA SER A 3 17.43 8.30 -33.36
C SER A 3 17.57 7.27 -32.26
N SER A 4 18.63 7.41 -31.45
CA SER A 4 18.81 6.65 -30.23
C SER A 4 17.61 6.91 -29.33
N SER A 5 16.73 5.92 -29.17
CA SER A 5 15.58 6.00 -28.27
C SER A 5 16.05 5.86 -26.82
N SER A 6 16.66 6.92 -26.29
CA SER A 6 17.05 7.10 -24.89
C SER A 6 15.81 7.39 -24.04
N GLY A 7 14.87 6.45 -23.97
CA GLY A 7 13.64 6.57 -23.19
C GLY A 7 13.45 5.39 -22.26
N LEU A 8 12.48 5.47 -21.34
CA LEU A 8 12.15 4.40 -20.40
C LEU A 8 11.90 3.03 -21.06
N GLY A 9 11.52 3.02 -22.35
CA GLY A 9 11.29 1.81 -23.14
C GLY A 9 12.54 1.04 -23.56
N SER A 10 13.76 1.57 -23.38
CA SER A 10 15.01 0.88 -23.66
C SER A 10 15.72 0.37 -22.39
N LEU A 11 15.17 0.65 -21.21
CA LEU A 11 15.70 0.17 -19.94
C LEU A 11 15.32 -1.30 -19.68
N PRO A 12 16.20 -2.08 -19.02
CA PRO A 12 15.82 -3.37 -18.49
C PRO A 12 14.65 -3.26 -17.49
N PRO A 13 13.71 -4.22 -17.48
CA PRO A 13 12.57 -4.22 -16.56
C PRO A 13 12.96 -4.07 -15.08
N GLU A 14 14.11 -4.61 -14.68
CA GLU A 14 14.63 -4.56 -13.30
C GLU A 14 14.99 -3.12 -12.89
N ILE A 15 15.60 -2.37 -13.81
CA ILE A 15 15.96 -0.97 -13.59
C ILE A 15 14.69 -0.12 -13.48
N LEU A 16 13.72 -0.38 -14.36
CA LEU A 16 12.43 0.29 -14.29
C LEU A 16 11.67 -0.04 -13.00
N GLY A 17 11.73 -1.30 -12.54
CA GLY A 17 11.21 -1.71 -11.24
C GLY A 17 11.85 -0.94 -10.08
N HIS A 18 13.17 -0.77 -10.09
CA HIS A 18 13.86 0.04 -9.10
C HIS A 18 13.45 1.52 -9.15
N ILE A 19 13.29 2.10 -10.35
CA ILE A 19 12.79 3.48 -10.49
C ILE A 19 11.40 3.61 -9.86
N LEU A 20 10.49 2.68 -10.13
CA LEU A 20 9.14 2.66 -9.56
C LEU A 20 9.14 2.49 -8.03
N GLN A 21 10.10 1.75 -7.48
CA GLN A 21 10.24 1.58 -6.02
C GLN A 21 10.70 2.86 -5.30
N GLN A 22 11.33 3.79 -6.01
CA GLN A 22 11.86 5.04 -5.46
C GLN A 22 10.93 6.23 -5.65
N CYS A 23 9.71 6.02 -6.16
CA CYS A 23 8.72 7.09 -6.25
C CYS A 23 8.27 7.57 -4.87
N ASP A 24 8.14 8.89 -4.72
CA ASP A 24 7.74 9.54 -3.46
C ASP A 24 6.24 9.38 -3.18
N SER A 25 5.41 9.25 -4.22
CA SER A 25 3.97 9.08 -4.09
C SER A 25 3.41 7.93 -4.94
N ALA A 26 2.27 7.39 -4.52
CA ALA A 26 1.54 6.38 -5.29
C ALA A 26 1.00 6.97 -6.60
N GLU A 27 0.74 8.28 -6.62
CA GLU A 27 0.33 9.06 -7.76
C GLU A 27 1.44 9.12 -8.83
N ASP A 28 2.70 9.26 -8.42
CA ASP A 28 3.86 9.21 -9.33
C ASP A 28 4.02 7.83 -9.96
N ILE A 29 3.89 6.77 -9.15
CA ILE A 29 3.88 5.39 -9.63
C ILE A 29 2.80 5.21 -10.70
N LYS A 30 1.57 5.64 -10.39
CA LYS A 30 0.43 5.56 -11.32
C LYS A 30 0.70 6.36 -12.59
N ALA A 31 1.19 7.59 -12.47
CA ALA A 31 1.52 8.44 -13.62
C ALA A 31 2.56 7.74 -14.53
N MET A 32 3.62 7.18 -13.96
CA MET A 32 4.65 6.44 -14.72
C MET A 32 4.07 5.21 -15.44
N ILE A 33 3.27 4.40 -14.74
CA ILE A 33 2.62 3.21 -15.30
C ILE A 33 1.73 3.57 -16.50
N CYS A 34 1.07 4.73 -16.45
CA CYS A 34 0.20 5.21 -17.52
C CYS A 34 0.96 5.82 -18.72
N THR A 35 2.28 6.02 -18.66
CA THR A 35 3.03 6.66 -19.75
C THR A 35 3.13 5.80 -21.01
N CYS A 36 3.39 4.49 -20.88
CA CYS A 36 3.50 3.60 -22.03
C CYS A 36 3.23 2.13 -21.68
N ARG A 37 2.90 1.33 -22.71
CA ARG A 37 2.59 -0.10 -22.56
C ARG A 37 3.75 -0.92 -21.99
N PHE A 38 5.00 -0.55 -22.27
CA PHE A 38 6.15 -1.26 -21.74
C PHE A 38 6.22 -1.11 -20.22
N VAL A 39 6.11 0.13 -19.71
CA VAL A 39 6.11 0.39 -18.27
C VAL A 39 4.93 -0.28 -17.58
N HIS A 40 3.75 -0.23 -18.20
CA HIS A 40 2.58 -0.92 -17.68
C HIS A 40 2.80 -2.44 -17.53
N ARG A 41 3.38 -3.09 -18.55
CA ARG A 41 3.68 -4.53 -18.48
C ARG A 41 4.74 -4.86 -17.43
N THR A 42 5.77 -4.03 -17.32
CA THR A 42 6.78 -4.20 -16.27
C THR A 42 6.16 -4.07 -14.89
N TRP A 43 5.25 -3.12 -14.70
CA TRP A 43 4.47 -3.00 -13.48
C TRP A 43 3.63 -4.25 -13.20
N GLU A 44 2.91 -4.81 -14.18
CA GLU A 44 2.12 -6.03 -13.96
C GLU A 44 2.97 -7.18 -13.41
N ILE A 45 4.20 -7.33 -13.92
CA ILE A 45 5.14 -8.38 -13.50
C ILE A 45 5.76 -8.08 -12.12
N LEU A 46 6.12 -6.83 -11.85
CA LEU A 46 6.90 -6.44 -10.65
C LEU A 46 6.05 -5.81 -9.55
N SER A 47 4.74 -5.66 -9.75
CA SER A 47 3.83 -4.88 -8.89
C SER A 47 3.95 -5.26 -7.43
N SER A 48 3.92 -6.55 -7.10
CA SER A 48 4.01 -6.99 -5.70
C SER A 48 5.31 -6.56 -5.03
N SER A 49 6.45 -6.65 -5.73
CA SER A 49 7.75 -6.21 -5.20
C SER A 49 7.76 -4.69 -4.99
N ILE A 50 7.26 -3.94 -5.97
CA ILE A 50 7.18 -2.47 -5.91
C ILE A 50 6.25 -2.05 -4.76
N ILE A 51 5.08 -2.68 -4.62
CA ILE A 51 4.10 -2.43 -3.57
C ILE A 51 4.71 -2.69 -2.19
N ILE A 52 5.45 -3.79 -2.00
CA ILE A 52 6.09 -4.08 -0.70
C ILE A 52 7.13 -3.01 -0.37
N ALA A 53 7.99 -2.66 -1.32
CA ALA A 53 9.05 -1.67 -1.11
C ALA A 53 8.46 -0.28 -0.80
N TYR A 54 7.55 0.20 -1.64
CA TYR A 54 6.87 1.48 -1.45
C TYR A 54 6.03 1.47 -0.17
N GLY A 55 5.22 0.43 0.04
CA GLY A 55 4.29 0.31 1.16
C GLY A 55 5.00 0.34 2.50
N ARG A 56 6.07 -0.44 2.67
CA ARG A 56 6.86 -0.45 3.92
C ARG A 56 7.59 0.85 4.19
N THR A 57 7.94 1.59 3.14
CA THR A 57 8.63 2.88 3.27
C THR A 57 7.67 4.02 3.62
N ASN A 58 6.48 4.04 2.99
CA ASN A 58 5.58 5.20 3.02
C ASN A 58 4.32 5.01 3.87
N ILE A 59 3.95 3.77 4.22
CA ILE A 59 2.73 3.47 4.97
C ILE A 59 3.11 2.85 6.32
N PRO A 60 2.86 3.54 7.45
CA PRO A 60 3.08 3.00 8.78
C PRO A 60 2.33 1.68 8.97
N CYS A 61 3.03 0.67 9.51
CA CYS A 61 2.47 -0.65 9.78
C CYS A 61 1.84 -1.32 8.53
N PHE A 62 2.40 -1.09 7.34
CA PHE A 62 1.91 -1.62 6.07
C PHE A 62 1.57 -3.13 6.11
N ASP A 63 2.48 -3.96 6.62
CA ASP A 63 2.29 -5.41 6.70
C ASP A 63 1.06 -5.78 7.55
N LEU A 64 0.87 -5.11 8.69
CA LEU A 64 -0.30 -5.30 9.56
C LEU A 64 -1.58 -4.81 8.89
N ALA A 65 -1.54 -3.68 8.19
CA ALA A 65 -2.68 -3.17 7.44
C ALA A 65 -3.11 -4.15 6.34
N LEU A 66 -2.15 -4.77 5.65
CA LEU A 66 -2.42 -5.81 4.66
C LEU A 66 -3.06 -7.05 5.29
N MET A 67 -2.52 -7.53 6.42
CA MET A 67 -3.11 -8.63 7.18
C MET A 67 -4.55 -8.30 7.60
N ALA A 68 -4.81 -7.09 8.10
CA ALA A 68 -6.14 -6.66 8.52
C ALA A 68 -7.14 -6.66 7.36
N ILE A 69 -6.75 -6.18 6.18
CA ILE A 69 -7.60 -6.20 4.99
C ILE A 69 -7.92 -7.63 4.55
N ARG A 70 -6.93 -8.53 4.59
CA ARG A 70 -7.11 -9.95 4.26
C ARG A 70 -8.04 -10.65 5.23
N ALA A 71 -7.84 -10.43 6.53
CA ALA A 71 -8.72 -10.92 7.58
C ALA A 71 -10.16 -10.42 7.38
N THR A 72 -10.32 -9.12 7.10
CA THR A 72 -11.63 -8.51 6.85
C THR A 72 -12.31 -9.11 5.63
N ALA A 73 -11.56 -9.37 4.54
CA ALA A 73 -12.10 -10.02 3.37
C ALA A 73 -12.61 -11.44 3.66
N LEU A 74 -11.91 -12.23 4.48
CA LEU A 74 -12.36 -13.56 4.88
C LEU A 74 -13.66 -13.52 5.68
N VAL A 75 -13.76 -12.59 6.64
CA VAL A 75 -14.98 -12.38 7.44
C VAL A 75 -16.13 -11.93 6.56
N HIS A 76 -15.89 -10.96 5.67
CA HIS A 76 -16.91 -10.43 4.77
C HIS A 76 -17.44 -11.48 3.79
N GLU A 77 -16.57 -12.36 3.28
CA GLU A 77 -17.00 -13.47 2.43
C GLU A 77 -17.78 -14.55 3.20
N ALA A 78 -17.51 -14.76 4.49
CA ALA A 78 -18.33 -15.63 5.33
C ALA A 78 -19.70 -15.01 5.62
N GLU A 79 -19.73 -13.71 5.93
CA GLU A 79 -20.94 -12.93 6.17
C GLU A 79 -21.88 -12.94 4.95
N LYS A 80 -21.35 -12.70 3.74
CA LYS A 80 -22.14 -12.79 2.48
C LYS A 80 -22.83 -14.14 2.29
N ARG A 81 -22.25 -15.20 2.85
CA ARG A 81 -22.78 -16.58 2.77
C ARG A 81 -23.63 -16.94 3.99
N CYS A 82 -23.92 -15.97 4.88
CA CYS A 82 -24.59 -16.18 6.16
C CYS A 82 -23.92 -17.30 6.99
N ALA A 83 -22.59 -17.43 6.88
CA ALA A 83 -21.80 -18.46 7.55
C ALA A 83 -20.99 -17.85 8.70
N VAL A 84 -20.60 -18.71 9.66
CA VAL A 84 -19.67 -18.31 10.72
C VAL A 84 -18.29 -18.03 10.12
N PRO A 85 -17.65 -16.90 10.44
CA PRO A 85 -16.30 -16.61 9.96
C PRO A 85 -15.31 -17.72 10.33
N PRO A 86 -14.38 -18.08 9.43
CA PRO A 86 -13.36 -19.07 9.75
C PRO A 86 -12.43 -18.55 10.84
N ALA A 87 -11.86 -19.46 11.63
CA ALA A 87 -10.72 -19.13 12.47
C ALA A 87 -9.58 -18.64 11.56
N ILE A 88 -9.07 -17.44 11.84
CA ILE A 88 -8.03 -16.81 11.03
C ILE A 88 -6.67 -17.26 11.55
N ASP A 89 -5.94 -17.98 10.72
CA ASP A 89 -4.53 -18.28 10.95
C ASP A 89 -3.67 -17.07 10.51
N PRO A 90 -3.02 -16.34 11.44
CA PRO A 90 -2.22 -15.15 11.13
C PRO A 90 -1.12 -15.43 10.10
N ASP A 91 -0.54 -16.63 10.11
CA ASP A 91 0.61 -16.95 9.25
C ASP A 91 0.21 -16.97 7.77
N THR A 92 -1.04 -17.35 7.47
CA THR A 92 -1.58 -17.45 6.10
C THR A 92 -1.92 -16.11 5.46
N ILE A 93 -2.09 -15.05 6.26
CA ILE A 93 -2.49 -13.72 5.77
C ILE A 93 -1.32 -12.72 5.70
N THR A 94 -0.12 -13.14 6.07
CA THR A 94 1.09 -12.30 6.02
C THR A 94 1.53 -11.95 4.61
N VAL A 95 2.32 -10.88 4.47
CA VAL A 95 3.02 -10.52 3.21
C VAL A 95 3.91 -11.68 2.73
N ALA A 96 4.55 -12.40 3.66
CA ALA A 96 5.43 -13.52 3.36
C ALA A 96 4.67 -14.73 2.79
N ALA A 97 3.47 -15.02 3.29
CA ALA A 97 2.65 -16.10 2.78
C ALA A 97 2.04 -15.81 1.40
N ARG A 98 1.68 -14.55 1.13
CA ARG A 98 1.11 -14.14 -0.16
C ARG A 98 1.54 -12.73 -0.54
N ALA A 99 2.14 -12.62 -1.73
CA ALA A 99 2.49 -11.35 -2.34
C ALA A 99 1.26 -10.44 -2.49
N PRO A 100 1.36 -9.13 -2.21
CA PRO A 100 0.23 -8.21 -2.31
C PRO A 100 -0.16 -7.98 -3.76
N SER A 101 -1.47 -7.91 -4.00
CA SER A 101 -2.03 -7.48 -5.29
C SER A 101 -2.20 -5.95 -5.35
N PRO A 102 -2.26 -5.35 -6.56
CA PRO A 102 -2.59 -3.93 -6.72
C PRO A 102 -3.93 -3.54 -6.09
N ALA A 103 -4.92 -4.43 -6.09
CA ALA A 103 -6.23 -4.19 -5.46
C ALA A 103 -6.12 -4.10 -3.94
N GLU A 104 -5.38 -5.03 -3.31
CA GLU A 104 -5.11 -4.97 -1.87
C GLU A 104 -4.36 -3.69 -1.50
N PHE A 105 -3.38 -3.29 -2.31
CA PHE A 105 -2.63 -2.05 -2.11
C PHE A 105 -3.52 -0.80 -2.18
N SER A 106 -4.45 -0.72 -3.13
CA SER A 106 -5.44 0.36 -3.18
C SER A 106 -6.24 0.44 -1.89
N THR A 107 -6.76 -0.69 -1.40
CA THR A 107 -7.52 -0.72 -0.14
C THR A 107 -6.67 -0.28 1.05
N VAL A 108 -5.41 -0.72 1.15
CA VAL A 108 -4.49 -0.28 2.22
C VAL A 108 -4.32 1.24 2.18
N ARG A 109 -4.04 1.79 0.99
CA ARG A 109 -3.83 3.22 0.80
C ARG A 109 -5.09 4.03 1.14
N ASP A 110 -6.26 3.56 0.72
CA ASP A 110 -7.52 4.24 0.96
C ASP A 110 -7.85 4.27 2.46
N MET A 111 -7.59 3.18 3.19
CA MET A 111 -7.72 3.16 4.65
C MET A 111 -6.69 4.02 5.37
N TYR A 112 -5.45 4.03 4.90
CA TYR A 112 -4.42 4.92 5.43
C TYR A 112 -4.78 6.39 5.23
N HIS A 113 -5.28 6.75 4.05
CA HIS A 113 -5.75 8.09 3.74
C HIS A 113 -6.93 8.49 4.64
N PHE A 114 -7.93 7.61 4.78
CA PHE A 114 -9.06 7.83 5.68
C PHE A 114 -8.61 8.05 7.13
N GLY A 115 -7.74 7.19 7.66
CA GLY A 115 -7.21 7.32 9.02
C GLY A 115 -6.44 8.63 9.22
N SER A 116 -5.68 9.05 8.22
CA SER A 116 -4.94 10.31 8.23
C SER A 116 -5.87 11.53 8.26
N CYS A 117 -6.92 11.53 7.42
CA CYS A 117 -7.93 12.59 7.43
C CYS A 117 -8.72 12.63 8.75
N ALA A 118 -9.11 11.46 9.28
CA ALA A 118 -9.82 11.38 10.56
C ALA A 118 -8.94 11.91 11.71
N ARG A 119 -7.65 11.59 11.70
CA ARG A 119 -6.67 12.13 12.66
C ARG A 119 -6.62 13.66 12.60
N ALA A 120 -6.38 14.21 11.42
CA ALA A 120 -6.28 15.65 11.21
C ALA A 120 -7.55 16.39 11.67
N LYS A 121 -8.73 15.82 11.40
CA LYS A 121 -10.02 16.44 11.74
C LYS A 121 -10.40 16.33 13.22
N TYR A 122 -10.08 15.24 13.90
CA TYR A 122 -10.62 14.98 15.24
C TYR A 122 -9.59 15.04 16.37
N PHE A 123 -8.30 14.89 16.05
CA PHE A 123 -7.23 14.75 17.04
C PHE A 123 -6.20 15.88 16.98
N ASP A 124 -6.02 16.54 15.83
CA ASP A 124 -5.02 17.61 15.66
C ASP A 124 -5.61 19.03 15.83
N HIS A 125 -6.91 19.16 16.14
CA HIS A 125 -7.50 20.44 16.55
C HIS A 125 -7.25 20.72 18.04
N PRO A 126 -6.66 21.88 18.42
CA PRO A 126 -6.57 22.28 19.81
C PRO A 126 -7.98 22.53 20.35
N ARG A 127 -8.48 21.65 21.21
CA ARG A 127 -9.71 21.91 21.96
C ARG A 127 -9.37 22.93 23.06
N PRO A 128 -10.02 24.12 23.11
CA PRO A 128 -9.87 25.00 24.25
C PRO A 128 -10.39 24.28 25.51
N GLY A 129 -9.51 24.02 26.47
CA GLY A 129 -9.85 23.44 27.78
C GLY A 129 -9.67 21.92 27.94
N LEU A 130 -9.23 21.18 26.92
CA LEU A 130 -8.69 19.83 27.11
C LEU A 130 -7.20 19.85 26.82
N THR A 131 -6.38 19.44 27.79
CA THR A 131 -4.98 19.12 27.51
C THR A 131 -4.95 18.12 26.34
N PRO A 132 -4.12 18.35 25.31
CA PRO A 132 -3.95 17.37 24.25
C PRO A 132 -3.66 16.02 24.89
N PHE A 133 -4.18 14.93 24.31
CA PHE A 133 -3.86 13.56 24.75
C PHE A 133 -2.38 13.29 24.49
N THR A 134 -1.48 13.89 25.27
CA THR A 134 -0.03 13.77 25.19
C THR A 134 0.46 12.41 25.66
N HIS A 135 -0.43 11.56 26.19
CA HIS A 135 -0.11 10.23 26.68
C HIS A 135 -0.36 9.10 25.67
N LEU A 136 -0.98 9.37 24.53
CA LEU A 136 -1.08 8.42 23.42
C LEU A 136 -0.05 8.75 22.33
N ARG A 137 1.22 8.91 22.76
CA ARG A 137 2.32 8.55 21.87
C ARG A 137 2.23 7.03 21.71
N TRP A 138 1.56 6.58 20.65
CA TRP A 138 1.83 5.26 20.12
C TRP A 138 3.31 5.25 19.77
N ASN A 139 4.13 4.74 20.69
CA ASN A 139 5.50 4.34 20.40
C ASN A 139 5.40 3.20 19.40
N VAL A 140 5.28 3.54 18.13
CA VAL A 140 5.63 2.64 17.04
C VAL A 140 7.15 2.55 17.10
N ALA A 141 7.62 1.62 17.92
CA ALA A 141 9.03 1.29 18.02
C ALA A 141 9.53 0.91 16.62
N ARG A 142 10.62 1.55 16.22
CA ARG A 142 11.38 1.25 15.01
C ARG A 142 12.03 -0.12 15.09
#